data_AF-X1HHS9-F1
#
_entry.id   AF-X1HHS9-F1
#
_cell.length_a   1.000
_cell.length_b   1.000
_cell.length_c   1.000
_cell.angle_alpha   90.00
_cell.angle_beta   90.00
_cell.angle_gamma   90.00
#
_symmetry.space_group_name_H-M   'P 1'
#
loop_
_entity.id
_entity.type
_entity.pdbx_description
1 polymer ?
#
loop_
_entity_poly.entity_id
_entity_poly.type
_entity_poly.pdbx_seq_one_letter_code
_entity_poly.pdbx_strand_id
1 'polypeptide(L)' 'MSSLIPAVSITDFKKLKVHELKRMKSCEVTSDGEYLFTFVNPQTDYIKTQTEYMCQTGNAIGGKSLEEVREAVLV' A
#
# COMPACT_ATOMS: atom_id res chain seq x y z
N MET A 1 18.83 -4.54 7.39
CA MET A 1 18.62 -5.43 6.23
C MET A 1 18.36 -4.56 5.03
N SER A 2 19.10 -4.72 3.93
CA SER A 2 18.81 -4.02 2.68
C SER A 2 17.60 -4.69 2.03
N SER A 3 16.40 -4.14 2.21
CA SER A 3 15.23 -4.59 1.46
C SER A 3 15.44 -4.29 -0.03
N LEU A 4 15.05 -5.20 -0.91
CA LEU A 4 15.01 -4.95 -2.36
C LEU A 4 13.96 -3.90 -2.73
N ILE A 5 13.05 -3.59 -1.80
CA ILE A 5 12.00 -2.59 -1.95
C ILE A 5 12.38 -1.37 -1.11
N PRO A 6 12.50 -0.17 -1.69
CA PRO A 6 12.84 1.02 -0.92
C PRO A 6 11.72 1.38 0.06
N ALA A 7 12.09 1.85 1.25
CA ALA A 7 11.13 2.33 2.24
C ALA A 7 10.94 3.86 2.13
N VAL A 8 9.72 4.32 2.38
CA VAL A 8 9.36 5.75 2.47
C VAL A 8 8.45 5.96 3.68
N SER A 9 8.62 7.07 4.39
CA SER A 9 7.72 7.40 5.50
C SER A 9 6.31 7.71 4.98
N ILE A 10 5.28 7.40 5.75
CA ILE A 10 3.88 7.74 5.43
C ILE A 10 3.70 9.26 5.25
N THR A 11 4.48 10.04 5.99
CA THR A 11 4.51 11.50 5.91
C THR A 11 5.03 11.97 4.55
N ASP A 12 6.07 11.35 4.02
CA ASP A 12 6.61 11.70 2.71
C ASP A 12 5.79 11.11 1.57
N PHE A 13 5.26 9.89 1.75
CA PHE A 13 4.36 9.27 0.80
C PHE A 13 3.11 10.13 0.55
N LYS A 14 2.52 10.71 1.60
CA LYS A 14 1.36 11.61 1.52
C LYS A 14 1.62 12.91 0.75
N LYS A 15 2.88 13.33 0.59
CA LYS A 15 3.24 14.56 -0.14
C LYS A 15 3.34 14.34 -1.66
N LEU A 16 3.40 13.08 -2.10
CA LEU A 16 3.56 12.73 -3.50
C LEU A 16 2.33 13.13 -4.32
N LYS A 17 2.55 13.77 -5.46
CA LYS A 17 1.50 14.12 -6.42
C LYS A 17 1.17 12.92 -7.30
N VAL A 18 -0.02 12.94 -7.90
CA VAL A 18 -0.51 11.87 -8.79
C VAL A 18 0.49 11.52 -9.90
N HIS A 19 1.14 12.51 -10.53
CA HIS A 19 2.09 12.24 -11.60
C HIS A 19 3.41 11.63 -11.11
N GLU A 20 3.77 11.84 -9.85
CA GLU A 20 4.94 11.23 -9.20
C GLU A 20 4.62 9.78 -8.84
N LEU A 21 3.46 9.54 -8.20
CA LEU A 21 2.97 8.20 -7.87
C LEU A 21 2.90 7.29 -9.11
N LYS A 22 2.42 7.82 -10.24
CA LYS A 22 2.36 7.09 -11.53
C LYS A 22 3.73 6.71 -12.10
N ARG A 23 4.82 7.38 -11.70
CA ARG A 23 6.20 7.10 -12.15
C ARG A 23 6.98 6.24 -11.16
N MET A 24 6.48 6.07 -9.95
CA MET A 24 7.10 5.19 -8.96
C MET A 24 6.95 3.73 -9.36
N LYS A 25 7.90 2.91 -8.93
CA LYS A 25 7.85 1.44 -9.02
C LYS A 25 7.06 0.90 -7.82
N SER A 26 7.75 0.30 -6.85
CA SER A 26 7.21 -0.10 -5.56
C SER A 26 7.98 0.54 -4.42
N CYS A 27 7.32 0.68 -3.28
CA CYS A 27 7.96 1.05 -2.02
C CYS A 27 7.22 0.45 -0.83
N GLU A 28 7.92 0.26 0.27
CA GLU A 28 7.32 0.02 1.58
C GLU A 28 6.99 1.36 2.21
N VAL A 29 5.77 1.50 2.72
CA VAL A 29 5.34 2.70 3.43
C VAL A 29 5.39 2.40 4.93
N THR A 30 6.09 3.24 5.68
CA THR A 30 6.36 3.06 7.11
C THR A 30 5.86 4.23 7.95
N SER A 31 5.55 4.01 9.23
CA SER A 31 5.34 5.08 10.22
C SER A 31 6.23 4.80 11.41
N ASP A 32 7.04 5.77 11.83
CA ASP A 32 7.94 5.65 12.99
C ASP A 32 8.87 4.41 12.94
N GLY A 33 9.24 4.00 11.72
CA GLY A 33 10.07 2.81 11.47
C GLY A 33 9.30 1.50 11.37
N GLU A 34 8.00 1.50 11.67
CA GLU A 34 7.13 0.33 11.54
C GLU A 34 6.51 0.23 10.15
N TYR A 35 6.48 -0.98 9.59
CA TYR A 35 5.85 -1.26 8.30
C TYR A 35 4.33 -1.08 8.38
N LEU A 36 3.75 -0.34 7.43
CA LEU A 36 2.30 -0.22 7.27
C LEU A 36 1.78 -1.06 6.10
N PHE A 37 2.29 -0.79 4.89
CA PHE A 37 1.87 -1.46 3.66
C PHE A 37 2.93 -1.33 2.57
N THR A 38 2.85 -2.18 1.54
CA THR A 38 3.63 -2.03 0.31
C THR A 38 2.78 -1.37 -0.76
N PHE A 39 3.26 -0.26 -1.31
CA PHE A 39 2.72 0.33 -2.54
C PHE A 39 3.37 -0.34 -3.75
N VAL A 40 2.55 -0.79 -4.70
CA VAL A 40 3.00 -1.35 -5.98
C VAL A 40 2.28 -0.62 -7.10
N ASN A 41 3.04 0.04 -7.98
CA ASN A 41 2.50 0.57 -9.23
C ASN A 41 2.77 -0.43 -10.37
N PRO A 42 1.75 -1.15 -10.86
CA PRO A 42 1.96 -2.19 -11.86
C PRO A 42 2.40 -1.58 -13.19
N GLN A 43 3.63 -1.90 -13.61
CA GLN A 43 4.16 -1.47 -14.91
C GLN A 43 3.78 -2.43 -16.06
N THR A 44 3.20 -3.59 -15.72
CA THR A 44 2.76 -4.62 -16.67
C THR A 44 1.44 -5.25 -16.22
N ASP A 45 0.67 -5.79 -17.17
CA ASP A 45 -0.58 -6.49 -16.90
C ASP A 45 -0.39 -7.73 -16.02
N TYR A 46 0.78 -8.38 -16.12
CA TYR A 46 1.13 -9.50 -15.25
C TYR A 46 1.20 -9.06 -13.79
N ILE A 47 1.94 -7.97 -13.49
CA ILE A 47 2.05 -7.45 -12.11
C ILE A 47 0.68 -7.02 -11.62
N LYS A 48 -0.11 -6.34 -12.46
CA LYS A 48 -1.46 -5.92 -12.12
C LYS A 48 -2.35 -7.11 -11.71
N THR A 49 -2.39 -8.14 -12.54
CA THR A 49 -3.19 -9.36 -12.30
C THR A 49 -2.79 -10.04 -10.99
N GLN A 50 -1.49 -10.16 -10.73
CA GLN A 50 -0.99 -10.75 -9.49
C GLN A 50 -1.35 -9.90 -8.26
N THR A 51 -1.20 -8.58 -8.35
CA THR A 51 -1.60 -7.67 -7.26
C THR A 51 -3.11 -7.78 -6.98
N GLU A 52 -3.95 -7.76 -8.00
CA GLU A 52 -5.41 -7.88 -7.84
C GLU A 52 -5.80 -9.21 -7.19
N TYR A 53 -5.22 -10.33 -7.63
CA TYR A 53 -5.46 -11.64 -7.02
C TYR A 53 -5.06 -11.69 -5.53
N MET A 54 -3.90 -11.12 -5.19
CA MET A 54 -3.43 -11.09 -3.80
C MET A 54 -4.30 -10.18 -2.93
N CYS A 55 -4.75 -9.03 -3.45
CA CYS A 55 -5.69 -8.16 -2.75
C CYS A 55 -7.03 -8.84 -2.50
N GLN A 56 -7.59 -9.55 -3.49
CA GLN A 56 -8.83 -10.32 -3.32
C GLN A 56 -8.67 -11.40 -2.24
N THR A 57 -7.58 -12.13 -2.29
CA THR A 57 -7.26 -13.17 -1.29
C THR A 57 -7.12 -12.55 0.11
N GLY A 58 -6.43 -11.41 0.23
CA GLY A 58 -6.27 -10.69 1.50
C GLY A 58 -7.61 -10.26 2.10
N ASN A 59 -8.50 -9.70 1.28
CA ASN A 59 -9.84 -9.29 1.71
C ASN A 59 -10.71 -10.46 2.19
N ALA A 60 -10.39 -11.70 1.81
CA ALA A 60 -11.13 -12.88 2.24
C ALA A 60 -10.64 -13.48 3.58
N ILE A 61 -9.41 -13.14 4.03
CA ILE A 61 -8.75 -13.80 5.16
C ILE A 61 -8.91 -13.01 6.49
N GLY A 62 -9.38 -11.76 6.43
CA GLY A 62 -9.76 -10.99 7.63
C GLY A 62 -9.48 -9.49 7.50
N GLY A 63 -9.64 -8.76 8.59
CA GLY A 63 -9.53 -7.31 8.63
C GLY A 63 -10.89 -6.61 8.62
N LYS A 64 -10.88 -5.31 8.38
CA LYS A 64 -12.07 -4.48 8.28
C LYS A 64 -11.99 -3.65 7.01
N SER A 65 -13.11 -3.49 6.34
CA SER A 65 -13.31 -2.48 5.31
C SER A 65 -13.09 -1.07 5.88
N LEU A 66 -12.88 -0.11 4.98
CA LEU A 66 -12.70 1.30 5.38
C LEU A 66 -13.92 1.82 6.15
N GLU A 67 -15.10 1.39 5.73
CA GLU A 67 -16.39 1.72 6.33
C GLU A 67 -16.44 1.20 7.78
N GLU A 68 -16.14 -0.08 8.00
CA GLU A 68 -16.12 -0.71 9.32
C GLU A 68 -15.07 -0.09 10.26
N VAL A 69 -13.94 0.40 9.74
CA VAL A 69 -12.95 1.14 10.53
C VAL A 69 -13.49 2.51 10.93
N ARG A 70 -14.12 3.24 10.01
CA ARG A 70 -14.64 4.60 10.26
C ARG A 70 -15.81 4.60 11.24
N GLU A 71 -16.70 3.63 11.15
CA GLU A 71 -17.83 3.49 12.07
C GLU A 71 -17.36 3.20 13.49
N ALA A 72 -16.29 2.42 13.67
CA ALA A 72 -15.73 2.10 14.98
C ALA A 72 -15.08 3.31 15.69
N VAL A 73 -14.78 4.40 14.98
CA VAL A 73 -14.19 5.62 15.55
C VAL A 73 -15.27 6.64 15.98
N LEU A 74 -16.52 6.43 15.56
CA LEU A 74 -17.65 7.32 15.86
C LEU A 74 -18.49 6.87 17.07
N VAL A 75 -18.01 5.85 17.81
CA VAL A 75 -18.61 5.31 19.06
C VAL A 75 -17.60 5.47 20.20
#